data_AF-A0A931Y0S3-F1
#
_entry.id   AF-A0A931Y0S3-F1
#
_cell.length_a   1.000
_cell.length_b   1.000
_cell.length_c   1.000
_cell.angle_alpha   90.00
_cell.angle_beta   90.00
_cell.angle_gamma   90.00
#
_symmetry.space_group_name_H-M   'P 1'
#
loop_
_entity.id
_entity.type
_entity.pdbx_description
1 polymer ?
#
loop_
_entity_poly.entity_id
_entity_poly.type
_entity_poly.pdbx_seq_one_letter_code
_entity_poly.pdbx_strand_id
1 'polypeptide(L)'
;MHTDLASTPVLTTLDDADRRALEHLLRAARGHVHLPPLGAFRRMESDEIWAKLVRQACVLGSSREMERIEHDPVKAKKFFAAIRPAALRDAGLIRKQMSRVLSDYQATRFPLRTARALTEMLDNERIVVGTRVVLLEGLDMERSGDELRAELRRRCPLLSLKCASDFMIEVGLSHDVIALDTKVLAALRAWFGCEVSMTVVQSREAVYTSIEAALRSECARLGVRLGELGRTITQLSGKTALEFLMER
;
A
#
# COMPACT_ATOMS: atom_id res chain seq x y z
N MET A 1 -8.73 -16.13 14.75
CA MET A 1 -9.39 -15.43 13.61
C MET A 1 -9.88 -16.47 12.63
N HIS A 2 -11.20 -16.53 12.41
CA HIS A 2 -11.81 -17.50 11.49
C HIS A 2 -12.39 -16.77 10.28
N THR A 3 -12.22 -17.32 9.07
CA THR A 3 -12.86 -16.81 7.85
C THR A 3 -13.66 -17.92 7.20
N ASP A 4 -14.98 -17.77 7.16
CA ASP A 4 -15.90 -18.70 6.53
C ASP A 4 -15.98 -18.40 5.03
N LEU A 5 -15.24 -19.18 4.23
CA LEU A 5 -15.19 -19.04 2.78
C LEU A 5 -16.47 -19.53 2.06
N ALA A 6 -17.35 -20.25 2.75
CA ALA A 6 -18.60 -20.81 2.23
C ALA A 6 -19.81 -19.88 2.50
N SER A 7 -19.72 -19.01 3.51
CA SER A 7 -20.73 -17.99 3.78
C SER A 7 -20.90 -16.99 2.63
N THR A 8 -22.14 -16.48 2.47
CA THR A 8 -22.48 -15.39 1.54
C THR A 8 -23.29 -14.32 2.29
N PRO A 9 -22.71 -13.14 2.61
CA PRO A 9 -21.34 -12.73 2.28
C PRO A 9 -20.29 -13.53 3.07
N VAL A 10 -19.06 -13.61 2.53
CA VAL A 10 -17.89 -14.15 3.24
C VAL A 10 -17.73 -13.39 4.56
N LEU A 11 -17.57 -14.11 5.66
CA LEU A 11 -17.47 -13.54 7.00
C LEU A 11 -16.15 -13.91 7.68
N THR A 12 -15.51 -12.93 8.29
CA THR A 12 -14.33 -13.09 9.14
C THR A 12 -14.69 -12.67 10.55
N THR A 13 -14.43 -13.53 11.53
CA THR A 13 -14.70 -13.29 12.94
C THR A 13 -13.41 -13.32 13.77
N LEU A 14 -13.41 -12.50 14.81
CA LEU A 14 -12.38 -12.44 15.84
C LEU A 14 -12.98 -12.93 17.16
N ASP A 15 -12.37 -13.96 17.74
CA ASP A 15 -12.73 -14.42 19.07
C ASP A 15 -12.10 -13.53 20.17
N ASP A 16 -12.41 -13.80 21.43
CA ASP A 16 -11.90 -12.98 22.53
C ASP A 16 -10.37 -13.08 22.70
N ALA A 17 -9.75 -14.20 22.32
CA ALA A 17 -8.30 -14.34 22.37
C ALA A 17 -7.64 -13.47 21.30
N ASP A 18 -8.18 -13.45 20.08
CA ASP A 18 -7.72 -12.58 18.99
C ASP A 18 -7.81 -11.11 19.40
N ARG A 19 -8.95 -10.70 19.97
CA ARG A 19 -9.20 -9.31 20.41
C ARG A 19 -8.20 -8.87 21.47
N ARG A 20 -7.96 -9.72 22.48
CA ARG A 20 -6.95 -9.45 23.52
C ARG A 20 -5.54 -9.33 22.93
N ALA A 21 -5.19 -10.18 21.98
CA ALA A 21 -3.87 -10.13 21.32
C ALA A 21 -3.70 -8.87 20.45
N LEU A 22 -4.72 -8.46 19.69
CA LEU A 22 -4.73 -7.20 18.94
C LEU A 22 -4.59 -5.99 19.87
N GLU A 23 -5.30 -5.99 21.00
CA GLU A 23 -5.20 -4.92 22.00
C GLU A 23 -3.78 -4.82 22.58
N HIS A 24 -3.15 -5.94 22.92
CA HIS A 24 -1.76 -5.96 23.39
C HIS A 24 -0.79 -5.44 22.34
N LEU A 25 -0.93 -5.90 21.10
CA LEU A 25 -0.10 -5.47 19.97
C LEU A 25 -0.17 -3.96 19.76
N LEU A 26 -1.39 -3.42 19.69
CA LEU A 26 -1.62 -2.00 19.43
C LEU A 26 -1.17 -1.12 20.58
N ARG A 27 -1.36 -1.56 21.83
CA ARG A 27 -0.82 -0.87 23.01
C ARG A 27 0.70 -0.85 23.01
N ALA A 28 1.33 -1.98 22.70
CA ALA A 28 2.79 -2.08 22.65
C ALA A 28 3.39 -1.20 21.55
N ALA A 29 2.73 -1.13 20.39
CA ALA A 29 3.20 -0.37 19.23
C ALA A 29 2.76 1.10 19.19
N ARG A 30 1.98 1.56 20.18
CA ARG A 30 1.42 2.91 20.20
C ARG A 30 2.55 3.95 20.17
N GLY A 31 2.54 4.81 19.15
CA GLY A 31 3.55 5.86 18.98
C GLY A 31 4.79 5.44 18.19
N HIS A 32 4.93 4.17 17.79
CA HIS A 32 6.07 3.72 16.98
C HIS A 32 5.85 3.84 15.47
N VAL A 33 4.61 4.03 15.04
CA VAL A 33 4.22 4.23 13.65
C VAL A 33 3.82 5.68 13.44
N HIS A 34 4.41 6.32 12.43
CA HIS A 34 3.96 7.61 11.94
C HIS A 34 3.22 7.42 10.61
N LEU A 35 1.93 7.75 10.60
CA LEU A 35 1.17 7.91 9.37
C LEU A 35 1.22 9.38 8.92
N PRO A 36 1.28 9.67 7.61
CA PRO A 36 1.08 11.03 7.12
C PRO A 36 -0.27 11.57 7.60
N PRO A 37 -0.42 12.88 7.85
CA PRO A 37 -1.71 13.42 8.26
C PRO A 37 -2.77 13.20 7.17
N LEU A 38 -4.03 12.99 7.56
CA LEU A 38 -5.14 12.94 6.61
C LEU A 38 -5.17 14.23 5.78
N GLY A 39 -5.27 14.10 4.47
CA GLY A 39 -5.25 15.21 3.52
C GLY A 39 -3.83 15.67 3.14
N ALA A 40 -2.77 14.97 3.56
CA ALA A 40 -1.39 15.30 3.20
C ALA A 40 -1.20 15.43 1.68
N PHE A 41 -1.85 14.58 0.89
CA PHE A 41 -1.79 14.61 -0.57
C PHE A 41 -2.16 15.96 -1.20
N ARG A 42 -2.97 16.79 -0.53
CA ARG A 42 -3.36 18.13 -1.05
C ARG A 42 -2.19 19.11 -1.14
N ARG A 43 -1.11 18.83 -0.40
CA ARG A 43 0.13 19.62 -0.38
C ARG A 43 1.27 18.93 -1.10
N MET A 44 1.04 17.74 -1.68
CA MET A 44 2.06 17.02 -2.42
C MET A 44 2.18 17.58 -3.82
N GLU A 45 3.42 17.72 -4.29
CA GLU A 45 3.68 18.04 -5.68
C GLU A 45 3.32 16.87 -6.59
N SER A 46 3.00 17.17 -7.86
CA SER A 46 2.66 16.15 -8.87
C SER A 46 3.73 15.05 -8.96
N ASP A 47 5.01 15.43 -8.95
CA ASP A 47 6.14 14.50 -9.03
C ASP A 47 6.24 13.62 -7.77
N GLU A 48 5.82 14.11 -6.61
CA GLU A 48 5.77 13.31 -5.38
C GLU A 48 4.68 12.24 -5.48
N ILE A 49 3.47 12.61 -5.91
CA ILE A 49 2.37 11.65 -6.11
C ILE A 49 2.78 10.61 -7.17
N TRP A 50 3.44 11.04 -8.24
CA TRP A 50 3.98 10.12 -9.26
C TRP A 50 5.00 9.15 -8.68
N ALA A 51 5.95 9.62 -7.88
CA ALA A 51 6.94 8.77 -7.23
C ALA A 51 6.28 7.69 -6.36
N LYS A 52 5.19 8.04 -5.66
CA LYS A 52 4.38 7.09 -4.89
C LYS A 52 3.70 6.03 -5.77
N LEU A 53 3.16 6.41 -6.93
CA LEU A 53 2.61 5.44 -7.91
C LEU A 53 3.69 4.54 -8.51
N VAL A 54 4.85 5.09 -8.86
CA VAL A 54 6.02 4.34 -9.35
C VAL A 54 6.44 3.29 -8.33
N ARG A 55 6.51 3.67 -7.04
CA ARG A 55 6.80 2.73 -5.95
C ARG A 55 5.84 1.55 -5.96
N GLN A 56 4.53 1.80 -6.02
CA GLN A 56 3.51 0.74 -6.02
C GLN A 56 3.66 -0.23 -7.20
N ALA A 57 4.06 0.24 -8.38
CA ALA A 57 4.34 -0.61 -9.53
C ALA A 57 5.65 -1.40 -9.38
N CYS A 58 6.70 -0.78 -8.83
CA CYS A 58 8.02 -1.39 -8.69
C CYS A 58 8.07 -2.52 -7.66
N VAL A 59 7.29 -2.41 -6.57
CA VAL A 59 7.28 -3.40 -5.48
C VAL A 59 6.47 -4.67 -5.79
N LEU A 60 5.93 -4.80 -7.00
CA LEU A 60 5.20 -5.99 -7.41
C LEU A 60 6.10 -7.24 -7.37
N GLY A 61 5.81 -8.11 -6.41
CA GLY A 61 6.51 -9.36 -6.14
C GLY A 61 7.67 -9.26 -5.15
N SER A 62 8.27 -8.08 -4.94
CA SER A 62 9.34 -7.85 -3.96
C SER A 62 9.52 -6.35 -3.71
N SER A 63 9.61 -5.95 -2.44
CA SER A 63 9.95 -4.58 -2.04
C SER A 63 11.46 -4.31 -2.00
N ARG A 64 12.30 -5.35 -1.99
CA ARG A 64 13.74 -5.25 -1.71
C ARG A 64 14.48 -4.32 -2.65
N GLU A 65 14.15 -4.37 -3.94
CA GLU A 65 14.75 -3.54 -4.99
C GLU A 65 14.49 -2.05 -4.75
N MET A 66 13.24 -1.71 -4.43
CA MET A 66 12.83 -0.34 -4.14
C MET A 66 13.38 0.14 -2.80
N GLU A 67 13.36 -0.72 -1.77
CA GLU A 67 13.99 -0.44 -0.47
C GLU A 67 15.47 -0.07 -0.65
N ARG A 68 16.25 -0.80 -1.46
CA ARG A 68 17.66 -0.46 -1.72
C ARG A 68 17.85 0.92 -2.36
N ILE A 69 16.93 1.33 -3.23
CA ILE A 69 16.99 2.68 -3.82
C ILE A 69 16.64 3.71 -2.74
N GLU A 70 15.62 3.47 -1.92
CA GLU A 70 15.16 4.39 -0.87
C GLU A 70 16.18 4.56 0.27
N HIS A 71 16.99 3.54 0.57
CA HIS A 71 18.07 3.62 1.57
C HIS A 71 19.28 4.44 1.12
N ASP A 72 19.38 4.77 -0.17
CA ASP A 72 20.40 5.68 -0.72
C ASP A 72 19.71 6.96 -1.23
N PRO A 73 19.69 8.06 -0.43
CA PRO A 73 18.99 9.29 -0.81
C PRO A 73 19.47 9.90 -2.13
N VAL A 74 20.76 9.73 -2.47
CA VAL A 74 21.33 10.24 -3.72
C VAL A 74 20.81 9.42 -4.89
N LYS A 75 20.82 8.09 -4.76
CA LYS A 75 20.26 7.19 -5.78
C LYS A 75 18.76 7.39 -5.94
N ALA A 76 18.00 7.50 -4.85
CA ALA A 76 16.57 7.78 -4.86
C ALA A 76 16.25 9.08 -5.61
N LYS A 77 16.93 10.18 -5.27
CA LYS A 77 16.73 11.47 -5.94
C LYS A 77 16.98 11.38 -7.44
N LYS A 78 18.07 10.73 -7.86
CA LYS A 78 18.40 10.56 -9.29
C LYS A 78 17.39 9.66 -10.01
N PHE A 79 16.96 8.57 -9.37
CA PHE A 79 15.97 7.65 -9.92
C PHE A 79 14.63 8.34 -10.17
N PHE A 80 14.08 9.01 -9.14
CA PHE A 80 12.77 9.67 -9.25
C PHE A 80 12.80 10.86 -10.21
N ALA A 81 13.92 11.58 -10.29
CA ALA A 81 14.11 12.62 -11.31
C ALA A 81 14.14 12.05 -12.74
N ALA A 82 14.71 10.86 -12.95
CA ALA A 82 14.81 10.22 -14.26
C ALA A 82 13.49 9.57 -14.73
N ILE A 83 12.59 9.25 -13.80
CA ILE A 83 11.31 8.57 -14.09
C ILE A 83 10.08 9.48 -13.98
N ARG A 84 10.24 10.78 -13.72
CA ARG A 84 9.12 11.74 -13.68
C ARG A 84 8.48 11.92 -15.06
N PRO A 85 7.17 12.26 -15.14
CA PRO A 85 6.46 12.34 -16.42
C PRO A 85 7.11 13.28 -17.43
N ALA A 86 7.58 14.45 -16.99
CA ALA A 86 8.26 15.42 -17.86
C ALA A 86 9.52 14.85 -18.52
N ALA A 87 10.42 14.25 -17.72
CA ALA A 87 11.67 13.68 -18.23
C ALA A 87 11.44 12.54 -19.23
N LEU A 88 10.36 11.76 -19.04
CA LEU A 88 10.03 10.66 -19.93
C LEU A 88 9.44 11.13 -21.25
N ARG A 89 8.60 12.17 -21.24
CA ARG A 89 8.01 12.74 -22.46
C ARG A 89 9.06 13.38 -23.38
N ASP A 90 10.05 14.06 -22.81
CA ASP A 90 11.15 14.69 -23.57
C ASP A 90 11.98 13.67 -24.36
N ALA A 91 12.00 12.40 -23.94
CA ALA A 91 12.82 11.35 -24.56
C ALA A 91 12.19 10.71 -25.82
N GLY A 92 10.92 11.02 -26.15
CA GLY A 92 10.21 10.53 -27.35
C GLY A 92 9.80 9.04 -27.34
N LEU A 93 10.62 8.13 -26.81
CA LEU A 93 10.32 6.70 -26.67
C LEU A 93 10.06 6.31 -25.20
N ILE A 94 8.98 6.83 -24.63
CA ILE A 94 8.62 6.75 -23.20
C ILE A 94 8.82 5.34 -22.63
N ARG A 95 8.22 4.30 -23.22
CA ARG A 95 8.29 2.94 -22.69
C ARG A 95 9.71 2.36 -22.70
N LYS A 96 10.48 2.59 -23.77
CA LYS A 96 11.87 2.12 -23.88
C LYS A 96 12.75 2.83 -22.85
N GLN A 97 12.58 4.14 -22.73
CA GLN A 97 13.32 4.94 -21.75
C GLN A 97 12.98 4.54 -20.32
N MET A 98 11.69 4.38 -20.00
CA MET A 98 11.23 3.95 -18.68
C MET A 98 11.77 2.56 -18.33
N SER A 99 11.71 1.60 -19.26
CA SER A 99 12.30 0.28 -19.02
C SER A 99 13.80 0.36 -18.79
N ARG A 100 14.51 1.23 -19.52
CA ARG A 100 15.94 1.46 -19.31
C ARG A 100 16.21 2.02 -17.91
N VAL A 101 15.52 3.08 -17.51
CA VAL A 101 15.65 3.68 -16.16
C VAL A 101 15.38 2.65 -15.07
N LEU A 102 14.31 1.86 -15.20
CA LEU A 102 13.98 0.81 -14.23
C LEU A 102 15.08 -0.27 -14.14
N SER A 103 15.68 -0.66 -15.26
CA SER A 103 16.80 -1.62 -15.31
C SER A 103 18.09 -1.03 -14.74
N ASP A 104 18.47 0.17 -15.17
CA ASP A 104 19.73 0.84 -14.79
C ASP A 104 19.80 1.07 -13.27
N TYR A 105 18.67 1.40 -12.64
CA TYR A 105 18.58 1.57 -11.19
C TYR A 105 18.29 0.29 -10.43
N GLN A 106 17.98 -0.80 -11.13
CA GLN A 106 17.50 -2.07 -10.58
C GLN A 106 16.27 -1.88 -9.68
N ALA A 107 15.31 -1.06 -10.13
CA ALA A 107 14.15 -0.66 -9.33
C ALA A 107 13.10 -1.77 -9.15
N THR A 108 13.15 -2.80 -9.99
CA THR A 108 12.22 -3.92 -9.98
C THR A 108 12.83 -5.13 -10.68
N ARG A 109 12.37 -6.33 -10.33
CA ARG A 109 12.76 -7.59 -11.00
C ARG A 109 12.12 -7.75 -12.38
N PHE A 110 11.10 -6.95 -12.70
CA PHE A 110 10.36 -7.04 -13.96
C PHE A 110 10.32 -5.71 -14.74
N PRO A 111 11.47 -5.11 -15.14
CA PRO A 111 11.51 -3.76 -15.71
C PRO A 111 10.58 -3.55 -16.90
N LEU A 112 10.50 -4.52 -17.82
CA LEU A 112 9.64 -4.44 -19.02
C LEU A 112 8.15 -4.43 -18.68
N ARG A 113 7.74 -5.24 -17.68
CA ARG A 113 6.34 -5.33 -17.23
C ARG A 113 5.95 -4.07 -16.48
N THR A 114 6.80 -3.59 -15.58
CA THR A 114 6.59 -2.36 -14.82
C THR A 114 6.58 -1.14 -15.74
N ALA A 115 7.49 -1.06 -16.71
CA ALA A 115 7.50 0.01 -17.70
C ALA A 115 6.21 0.05 -18.51
N ARG A 116 5.65 -1.10 -18.88
CA ARG A 116 4.36 -1.18 -19.56
C ARG A 116 3.25 -0.60 -18.67
N ALA A 117 3.13 -1.07 -17.42
CA ALA A 117 2.09 -0.59 -16.51
C ALA A 117 2.19 0.92 -16.25
N LEU A 118 3.39 1.45 -16.01
CA LEU A 118 3.60 2.87 -15.79
C LEU A 118 3.37 3.71 -17.06
N THR A 119 3.66 3.18 -18.25
CA THR A 119 3.28 3.84 -19.51
C THR A 119 1.75 3.88 -19.66
N GLU A 120 1.06 2.77 -19.39
CA GLU A 120 -0.41 2.73 -19.36
C GLU A 120 -1.01 3.72 -18.33
N MET A 121 -0.32 3.99 -17.21
CA MET A 121 -0.71 5.06 -16.28
C MET A 121 -0.48 6.47 -16.83
N LEU A 122 0.64 6.71 -17.52
CA LEU A 122 0.94 8.02 -18.14
C LEU A 122 -0.03 8.38 -19.26
N ASP A 123 -0.53 7.38 -19.98
CA ASP A 123 -1.45 7.54 -21.11
C ASP A 123 -2.92 7.66 -20.65
N ASN A 124 -3.21 7.50 -19.36
CA ASN A 124 -4.54 7.61 -18.80
C ASN A 124 -4.80 9.01 -18.21
N GLU A 125 -5.67 9.78 -18.86
CA GLU A 125 -6.02 11.15 -18.46
C GLU A 125 -6.68 11.28 -17.08
N ARG A 126 -7.22 10.18 -16.53
CA ARG A 126 -7.71 10.15 -15.14
C ARG A 126 -6.59 10.07 -14.11
N ILE A 127 -5.36 9.79 -14.54
CA ILE A 127 -4.17 9.67 -13.69
C ILE A 127 -3.23 10.82 -13.99
N VAL A 128 -2.94 11.09 -15.27
CA VAL A 128 -1.98 12.10 -15.71
C VAL A 128 -2.54 12.92 -16.87
N VAL A 129 -2.53 14.26 -16.73
CA VAL A 129 -2.88 15.21 -17.79
C VAL A 129 -1.62 16.00 -18.15
N GLY A 130 -1.10 15.80 -19.36
CA GLY A 130 0.22 16.32 -19.75
C GLY A 130 1.32 15.72 -18.88
N THR A 131 1.98 16.54 -18.06
CA THR A 131 3.01 16.11 -17.09
C THR A 131 2.51 16.06 -15.65
N ARG A 132 1.24 16.45 -15.41
CA ARG A 132 0.66 16.63 -14.08
C ARG A 132 -0.16 15.40 -13.67
N VAL A 133 0.08 14.88 -12.48
CA VAL A 133 -0.71 13.81 -11.87
C VAL A 133 -2.00 14.40 -11.30
N VAL A 134 -3.14 13.89 -11.77
CA VAL A 134 -4.50 14.36 -11.41
C VAL A 134 -5.33 13.32 -10.67
N LEU A 135 -4.77 12.13 -10.42
CA LEU A 135 -5.46 10.97 -9.86
C LEU A 135 -6.31 11.29 -8.61
N LEU A 136 -5.79 12.15 -7.73
CA LEU A 136 -6.38 12.47 -6.43
C LEU A 136 -7.31 13.69 -6.46
N GLU A 137 -7.47 14.36 -7.60
CA GLU A 137 -8.25 15.60 -7.70
C GLU A 137 -9.75 15.34 -7.55
N GLY A 138 -10.41 16.18 -6.76
CA GLY A 138 -11.86 16.07 -6.51
C GLY A 138 -12.27 14.82 -5.73
N LEU A 139 -11.33 14.13 -5.05
CA LEU A 139 -11.69 13.09 -4.10
C LEU A 139 -12.24 13.72 -2.82
N ASP A 140 -13.44 13.29 -2.44
CA ASP A 140 -14.09 13.67 -1.19
C ASP A 140 -13.64 12.74 -0.05
N MET A 141 -12.94 13.31 0.93
CA MET A 141 -12.38 12.57 2.05
C MET A 141 -13.39 12.20 3.13
N GLU A 142 -14.61 12.75 3.08
CA GLU A 142 -15.69 12.35 4.00
C GLU A 142 -16.25 10.96 3.65
N ARG A 143 -15.93 10.45 2.45
CA ARG A 143 -16.30 9.10 2.02
C ARG A 143 -15.51 8.04 2.78
N SER A 144 -16.12 6.86 2.92
CA SER A 144 -15.48 5.74 3.59
C SER A 144 -14.20 5.28 2.87
N GLY A 145 -13.30 4.61 3.60
CA GLY A 145 -12.09 4.03 3.01
C GLY A 145 -12.39 3.07 1.85
N ASP A 146 -13.49 2.32 1.93
CA ASP A 146 -13.92 1.39 0.88
C ASP A 146 -14.37 2.13 -0.39
N GLU A 147 -15.15 3.20 -0.25
CA GLU A 147 -15.58 4.03 -1.37
C GLU A 147 -14.42 4.76 -2.04
N LEU A 148 -13.52 5.35 -1.25
CA LEU A 148 -12.31 6.02 -1.74
C LEU A 148 -11.42 5.03 -2.51
N ARG A 149 -11.27 3.81 -1.99
CA ARG A 149 -10.49 2.75 -2.66
C ARG A 149 -11.15 2.33 -3.98
N ALA A 150 -12.46 2.15 -3.99
CA ALA A 150 -13.19 1.79 -5.20
C ALA A 150 -13.05 2.87 -6.28
N GLU A 151 -13.18 4.14 -5.91
CA GLU A 151 -12.99 5.27 -6.81
C GLU A 151 -11.55 5.36 -7.33
N LEU A 152 -10.56 5.19 -6.45
CA LEU A 152 -9.15 5.18 -6.83
C LEU A 152 -8.85 4.07 -7.84
N ARG A 153 -9.36 2.86 -7.63
CA ARG A 153 -9.21 1.73 -8.55
C ARG A 153 -9.96 1.95 -9.87
N ARG A 154 -11.11 2.63 -9.85
CA ARG A 154 -11.85 3.01 -11.06
C ARG A 154 -11.06 4.00 -11.92
N ARG A 155 -10.31 4.92 -11.30
CA ARG A 155 -9.42 5.87 -11.99
C ARG A 155 -8.12 5.23 -12.45
N CYS A 156 -7.54 4.35 -11.62
CA CYS A 156 -6.31 3.62 -11.88
C CYS A 156 -6.52 2.09 -11.73
N PRO A 157 -6.99 1.40 -12.79
CA PRO A 157 -7.27 -0.04 -12.74
C PRO A 157 -6.06 -0.93 -12.47
N LEU A 158 -4.85 -0.40 -12.65
CA LEU A 158 -3.59 -1.09 -12.39
C LEU A 158 -3.28 -1.24 -10.89
N LEU A 159 -3.98 -0.50 -10.02
CA LEU A 159 -3.89 -0.71 -8.58
C LEU A 159 -4.76 -1.89 -8.15
N SER A 160 -4.11 -2.94 -7.67
CA SER A 160 -4.79 -4.00 -6.90
C SER A 160 -5.39 -3.43 -5.60
N LEU A 161 -6.31 -4.17 -4.94
CA LEU A 161 -6.85 -3.79 -3.63
C LEU A 161 -5.76 -3.44 -2.62
N LYS A 162 -4.74 -4.30 -2.51
CA LYS A 162 -3.60 -4.12 -1.62
C LYS A 162 -2.81 -2.86 -1.93
N CYS A 163 -2.48 -2.65 -3.21
CA CYS A 163 -1.71 -1.47 -3.64
C CYS A 163 -2.52 -0.17 -3.49
N ALA A 164 -3.83 -0.21 -3.74
CA ALA A 164 -4.71 0.93 -3.53
C ALA A 164 -4.77 1.30 -2.03
N SER A 165 -4.97 0.34 -1.14
CA SER A 165 -4.94 0.58 0.31
C SER A 165 -3.58 1.13 0.77
N ASP A 166 -2.47 0.55 0.32
CA ASP A 166 -1.12 1.01 0.70
C ASP A 166 -0.86 2.44 0.22
N PHE A 167 -1.23 2.74 -1.03
CA PHE A 167 -1.13 4.08 -1.60
C PHE A 167 -1.98 5.10 -0.84
N MET A 168 -3.23 4.75 -0.50
CA MET A 168 -4.13 5.60 0.27
C MET A 168 -3.55 5.98 1.63
N ILE A 169 -2.93 5.02 2.33
CA ILE A 169 -2.24 5.26 3.59
C ILE A 169 -1.01 6.14 3.36
N GLU A 170 -0.20 5.84 2.34
CA GLU A 170 1.08 6.52 2.08
C GLU A 170 0.93 8.00 1.69
N VAL A 171 -0.17 8.36 1.02
CA VAL A 171 -0.45 9.76 0.65
C VAL A 171 -1.36 10.48 1.67
N GLY A 172 -1.81 9.79 2.72
CA GLY A 172 -2.74 10.34 3.71
C GLY A 172 -4.15 10.57 3.14
N LEU A 173 -4.58 9.78 2.14
CA LEU A 173 -5.94 9.83 1.62
C LEU A 173 -6.92 9.14 2.57
N SER A 174 -6.54 7.99 3.15
CA SER A 174 -7.33 7.32 4.18
C SER A 174 -6.44 6.48 5.09
N HIS A 175 -6.80 6.42 6.37
CA HIS A 175 -6.19 5.52 7.35
C HIS A 175 -7.12 4.39 7.78
N ASP A 176 -8.32 4.31 7.20
CA ASP A 176 -9.34 3.31 7.54
C ASP A 176 -9.30 2.08 6.61
N VAL A 177 -8.12 1.82 6.05
CA VAL A 177 -7.82 0.71 5.14
C VAL A 177 -6.52 0.05 5.59
N ILE A 178 -6.30 -1.20 5.18
CA ILE A 178 -5.04 -1.93 5.39
C ILE A 178 -4.56 -2.50 4.07
N ALA A 179 -3.25 -2.60 3.90
CA ALA A 179 -2.63 -3.35 2.82
C ALA A 179 -2.30 -4.77 3.31
N LEU A 180 -3.10 -5.77 2.93
CA LEU A 180 -2.87 -7.18 3.29
C LEU A 180 -1.76 -7.77 2.41
N ASP A 181 -0.51 -7.39 2.69
CA ASP A 181 0.67 -7.95 2.03
C ASP A 181 1.11 -9.30 2.64
N THR A 182 2.19 -9.85 2.10
CA THR A 182 2.76 -11.13 2.58
C THR A 182 3.13 -11.09 4.06
N LYS A 183 3.68 -9.98 4.55
CA LYS A 183 4.15 -9.84 5.93
C LYS A 183 2.96 -9.71 6.88
N VAL A 184 1.97 -8.90 6.51
CA VAL A 184 0.74 -8.75 7.27
C VAL A 184 -0.01 -10.07 7.36
N LEU A 185 -0.21 -10.77 6.24
CA LEU A 185 -0.90 -12.07 6.24
C LEU A 185 -0.12 -13.14 7.00
N ALA A 186 1.21 -13.17 6.91
CA ALA A 186 2.03 -14.08 7.68
C ALA A 186 1.89 -13.85 9.19
N ALA A 187 1.89 -12.58 9.62
CA ALA A 187 1.67 -12.22 11.02
C ALA A 187 0.24 -12.58 11.46
N LEU A 188 -0.79 -12.32 10.63
CA LEU A 188 -2.16 -12.70 10.95
C LEU A 188 -2.32 -14.21 11.12
N ARG A 189 -1.62 -15.01 10.31
CA ARG A 189 -1.57 -16.46 10.48
C ARG A 189 -0.87 -16.86 11.77
N ALA A 190 0.31 -16.29 12.04
CA ALA A 190 1.12 -16.66 13.19
C ALA A 190 0.49 -16.25 14.52
N TRP A 191 -0.19 -15.10 14.58
CA TRP A 191 -0.70 -14.53 15.83
C TRP A 191 -2.17 -14.82 16.08
N PHE A 192 -2.96 -14.97 15.02
CA PHE A 192 -4.42 -15.13 15.11
C PHE A 192 -4.92 -16.39 14.40
N GLY A 193 -4.04 -17.27 13.93
CA GLY A 193 -4.45 -18.52 13.26
C GLY A 193 -5.26 -18.29 11.97
N CYS A 194 -5.06 -17.16 11.28
CA CYS A 194 -5.72 -16.93 9.99
C CYS A 194 -5.19 -17.93 8.93
N GLU A 195 -5.96 -18.97 8.65
CA GLU A 195 -5.56 -20.06 7.74
C GLU A 195 -5.78 -19.77 6.26
N VAL A 196 -6.37 -18.61 5.93
CA VAL A 196 -6.62 -18.23 4.54
C VAL A 196 -5.29 -18.07 3.79
N SER A 197 -5.20 -18.67 2.60
CA SER A 197 -3.98 -18.56 1.78
C SER A 197 -3.87 -17.17 1.15
N MET A 198 -2.64 -16.70 0.96
CA MET A 198 -2.38 -15.40 0.30
C MET A 198 -3.03 -15.32 -1.08
N THR A 199 -2.96 -16.40 -1.87
CA THR A 199 -3.56 -16.45 -3.20
C THR A 199 -5.07 -16.22 -3.12
N VAL A 200 -5.75 -16.79 -2.13
CA VAL A 200 -7.20 -16.61 -1.92
C VAL A 200 -7.51 -15.17 -1.53
N VAL A 201 -6.76 -14.58 -0.59
CA VAL A 201 -6.95 -13.17 -0.19
C VAL A 201 -6.73 -12.22 -1.37
N GLN A 202 -5.72 -12.46 -2.21
CA GLN A 202 -5.39 -11.58 -3.33
C GLN A 202 -6.31 -11.75 -4.55
N SER A 203 -6.92 -12.92 -4.74
CA SER A 203 -7.80 -13.21 -5.89
C SER A 203 -9.28 -13.00 -5.61
N ARG A 204 -9.71 -12.99 -4.34
CA ARG A 204 -11.12 -12.84 -3.95
C ARG A 204 -11.33 -11.58 -3.12
N GLU A 205 -11.87 -10.55 -3.77
CA GLU A 205 -12.19 -9.25 -3.14
C GLU A 205 -13.02 -9.42 -1.86
N ALA A 206 -14.06 -10.26 -1.88
CA ALA A 206 -14.89 -10.53 -0.71
C ALA A 206 -14.11 -11.06 0.52
N VAL A 207 -13.06 -11.87 0.29
CA VAL A 207 -12.22 -12.38 1.37
C VAL A 207 -11.33 -11.27 1.93
N TYR A 208 -10.73 -10.48 1.04
CA TYR A 208 -9.94 -9.31 1.43
C TYR A 208 -10.75 -8.35 2.30
N THR A 209 -11.93 -7.95 1.82
CA THR A 209 -12.79 -6.98 2.49
C THR A 209 -13.37 -7.53 3.79
N SER A 210 -13.64 -8.83 3.86
CA SER A 210 -14.09 -9.50 5.09
C SER A 210 -13.03 -9.45 6.19
N ILE A 211 -11.78 -9.79 5.87
CA ILE A 211 -10.65 -9.71 6.83
C ILE A 211 -10.43 -8.25 7.25
N GLU A 212 -10.43 -7.33 6.29
CA GLU A 212 -10.27 -5.91 6.56
C GLU A 212 -11.39 -5.36 7.47
N ALA A 213 -12.65 -5.72 7.23
CA ALA A 213 -13.78 -5.28 8.05
C ALA A 213 -13.70 -5.78 9.49
N ALA A 214 -13.31 -7.04 9.69
CA ALA A 214 -13.13 -7.61 11.03
C ALA A 214 -12.04 -6.86 11.82
N LEU A 215 -10.89 -6.60 11.18
CA LEU A 215 -9.80 -5.83 11.76
C LEU A 215 -10.19 -4.36 12.00
N ARG A 216 -10.87 -3.73 11.04
CA ARG A 216 -11.37 -2.34 11.13
C ARG A 216 -12.28 -2.17 12.33
N SER A 217 -13.25 -3.07 12.52
CA SER A 217 -14.18 -3.02 13.64
C SER A 217 -13.46 -3.07 14.99
N GLU A 218 -12.44 -3.92 15.10
CA GLU A 218 -11.69 -4.07 16.35
C GLU A 218 -10.75 -2.88 16.60
N CYS A 219 -10.09 -2.37 15.55
CA CYS A 219 -9.30 -1.14 15.62
C CYS A 219 -10.14 0.06 16.06
N ALA A 220 -11.35 0.22 15.51
CA ALA A 220 -12.28 1.28 15.87
C ALA A 220 -12.69 1.19 17.36
N ARG A 221 -12.97 -0.03 17.87
CA ARG A 221 -13.25 -0.27 19.29
C ARG A 221 -12.12 0.21 20.21
N LEU A 222 -10.88 0.10 19.74
CA LEU A 222 -9.67 0.49 20.47
C LEU A 222 -9.22 1.94 20.23
N GLY A 223 -9.94 2.69 19.37
CA GLY A 223 -9.58 4.07 19.01
C GLY A 223 -8.29 4.17 18.19
N VAL A 224 -7.96 3.12 17.42
CA VAL A 224 -6.78 3.04 16.56
C VAL A 224 -7.22 2.99 15.10
N ARG A 225 -6.45 3.61 14.20
CA ARG A 225 -6.74 3.56 12.76
C ARG A 225 -6.21 2.25 12.16
N LEU A 226 -6.97 1.67 11.24
CA LEU A 226 -6.63 0.40 10.62
C LEU A 226 -5.26 0.43 9.89
N GLY A 227 -4.91 1.57 9.28
CA GLY A 227 -3.60 1.77 8.67
C GLY A 227 -2.44 1.72 9.67
N GLU A 228 -2.65 2.11 10.93
CA GLU A 228 -1.65 2.05 12.00
C GLU A 228 -1.36 0.61 12.39
N LEU A 229 -2.41 -0.23 12.46
CA LEU A 229 -2.25 -1.68 12.67
C LEU A 229 -1.40 -2.29 11.54
N GLY A 230 -1.72 -1.97 10.28
CA GLY A 230 -0.97 -2.49 9.14
C GLY A 230 0.53 -2.17 9.22
N ARG A 231 0.88 -0.90 9.45
CA ARG A 231 2.27 -0.47 9.58
C ARG A 231 2.96 -1.06 10.81
N THR A 232 2.24 -1.18 11.93
CA THR A 232 2.73 -1.81 13.16
C THR A 232 3.14 -3.25 12.88
N ILE A 233 2.26 -4.03 12.23
CA ILE A 233 2.54 -5.41 11.86
C ILE A 233 3.76 -5.47 10.94
N THR A 234 3.83 -4.62 9.92
CA THR A 234 4.97 -4.60 8.99
C THR A 234 6.29 -4.30 9.71
N GLN A 235 6.31 -3.34 10.64
CA GLN A 235 7.50 -2.97 11.41
C GLN A 235 7.96 -4.08 12.35
N LEU A 236 7.01 -4.81 12.96
CA LEU A 236 7.29 -5.92 13.89
C LEU A 236 7.63 -7.22 13.16
N SER A 237 7.11 -7.44 11.96
CA SER A 237 7.33 -8.67 11.19
C SER A 237 8.79 -8.93 10.80
N GLY A 238 9.69 -7.95 11.01
CA GLY A 238 11.13 -8.08 10.81
C GLY A 238 11.96 -7.95 12.09
N LYS A 239 11.33 -7.82 13.27
CA LYS A 239 12.02 -7.65 14.56
C LYS A 239 11.66 -8.78 15.51
N THR A 240 12.66 -9.30 16.22
CA THR A 240 12.46 -10.10 17.41
C THR A 240 11.84 -9.25 18.53
N ALA A 241 11.19 -9.89 19.50
CA ALA A 241 10.64 -9.19 20.66
C ALA A 241 11.72 -8.39 21.43
N LEU A 242 12.98 -8.83 21.38
CA LEU A 242 14.12 -8.15 22.01
C LEU A 242 14.50 -6.86 21.25
N GLU A 243 14.59 -6.92 19.91
CA GLU A 243 14.89 -5.75 19.06
C GLU A 243 13.82 -4.66 19.19
N PHE A 244 12.57 -5.05 19.42
CA PHE A 244 11.49 -4.10 19.69
C PHE A 244 11.62 -3.39 21.06
N LEU A 245 12.05 -4.12 22.09
CA LEU A 245 12.20 -3.58 23.45
C LEU A 245 13.44 -2.68 23.60
N MET A 246 14.47 -2.90 22.77
CA MET A 246 15.74 -2.15 22.81
C MET A 246 15.72 -0.81 22.07
N GLU A 247 14.67 -0.49 21.31
CA GLU A 247 14.48 0.83 20.66
C GLU A 247 13.73 1.84 21.55
N ARG A 248 13.63 1.56 22.87
CA ARG A 248 13.14 2.47 23.91
C ARG A 248 14.24 3.38 24.43
#